data_AF-A6ZQ74-F1
#
_entry.id   AF-A6ZQ74-F1
#
_cell.length_a   1.000
_cell.length_b   1.000
_cell.length_c   1.000
_cell.angle_alpha   90.00
_cell.angle_beta   90.00
_cell.angle_gamma   90.00
#
_symmetry.space_group_name_H-M   'P 1'
#
loop_
_entity.id
_entity.type
_entity.pdbx_description
1 polymer ?
#
loop_
_entity_poly.entity_id
_entity_poly.type
_entity_poly.pdbx_seq_one_letter_code
_entity_poly.pdbx_strand_id
1 'polypeptide(L)'
;MGQALNSTNIAFFRVAFLFTIAFFCLKNVNSILQNTYFIVLTQAMNLPQLTLSRYSGQLGLFALLFTLNGVHDLIPLLENNVKYFQSVVPVRLLIFFILTSISYLWESNFYVHNNSVFIYCFAEVWINFLLYNAIREEKNEEFKRLNQFMVNDEDIEEPQPFTVKTETTEIIEIINDEENDDEDGKDNDDNNEKGNDDSDAKK
;
A
#
# COMPACT_ATOMS: atom_id res chain seq x y z
N MET A 1 -19.81 -12.79 -7.31
CA MET A 1 -20.08 -13.95 -6.42
C MET A 1 -18.75 -14.32 -5.78
N GLY A 2 -18.65 -14.20 -4.45
CA GLY A 2 -17.41 -14.34 -3.70
C GLY A 2 -16.99 -13.07 -2.97
N GLN A 3 -17.85 -12.54 -2.08
CA GLN A 3 -17.43 -11.58 -1.05
C GLN A 3 -16.61 -12.38 0.00
N ALA A 4 -15.44 -12.86 -0.39
CA ALA A 4 -14.80 -14.00 0.29
C ALA A 4 -14.01 -13.59 1.54
N LEU A 5 -13.60 -12.33 1.68
CA LEU A 5 -12.89 -11.82 2.86
C LEU A 5 -13.32 -10.37 3.15
N ASN A 6 -14.43 -10.22 3.86
CA ASN A 6 -14.82 -8.91 4.42
C ASN A 6 -13.92 -8.59 5.63
N SER A 7 -13.25 -7.44 5.62
CA SER A 7 -12.35 -6.99 6.70
C SER A 7 -13.07 -6.94 8.04
N THR A 8 -14.35 -6.56 8.04
CA THR A 8 -15.24 -6.54 9.21
C THR A 8 -15.37 -7.93 9.84
N ASN A 9 -15.51 -8.99 9.04
CA ASN A 9 -15.65 -10.36 9.57
C ASN A 9 -14.36 -10.83 10.24
N ILE A 10 -13.20 -10.48 9.67
CA ILE A 10 -11.89 -10.83 10.24
C ILE A 10 -11.62 -10.02 11.51
N ALA A 11 -12.03 -8.76 11.55
CA ALA A 11 -11.97 -7.94 12.75
C ALA A 11 -12.85 -8.51 13.87
N PHE A 12 -14.09 -8.92 13.57
CA PHE A 12 -14.95 -9.61 14.53
C PHE A 12 -14.33 -10.93 15.02
N PHE A 13 -13.76 -11.73 14.11
CA PHE A 13 -13.04 -12.94 14.47
C PHE A 13 -11.90 -12.66 15.45
N ARG A 14 -11.11 -11.60 15.20
CA ARG A 14 -10.02 -11.20 16.10
C ARG A 14 -10.53 -10.80 17.49
N VAL A 15 -11.60 -10.00 17.55
CA VAL A 15 -12.21 -9.61 18.83
C VAL A 15 -12.73 -10.83 19.59
N ALA A 16 -13.40 -11.76 18.90
CA ALA A 16 -13.87 -13.02 19.49
C ALA A 16 -12.71 -13.89 19.98
N PHE A 17 -11.60 -13.95 19.25
CA PHE A 17 -10.38 -14.65 19.65
C PHE A 17 -9.79 -14.09 20.96
N LEU A 18 -9.69 -12.75 21.07
CA LEU A 18 -9.21 -12.09 22.29
C LEU A 18 -10.10 -12.37 23.50
N PHE A 19 -11.42 -12.30 23.34
CA PHE A 19 -12.35 -12.64 24.42
C PHE A 19 -12.29 -14.12 24.81
N THR A 20 -12.07 -15.01 23.84
CA THR A 20 -11.90 -16.44 24.09
C THR A 20 -10.66 -16.70 24.93
N ILE A 21 -9.52 -16.09 24.59
CA ILE A 21 -8.29 -16.20 25.39
C ILE A 21 -8.50 -15.64 26.79
N ALA A 22 -9.12 -14.46 26.91
CA ALA A 22 -9.42 -13.85 28.21
C ALA A 22 -10.26 -14.79 29.10
N PHE A 23 -11.27 -15.44 28.52
CA PHE A 23 -12.11 -16.42 29.22
C PHE A 23 -11.31 -17.64 29.67
N PHE A 24 -10.44 -18.19 28.81
CA PHE A 24 -9.60 -19.33 29.17
C PHE A 24 -8.55 -18.98 30.25
N CYS A 25 -8.01 -17.76 30.24
CA CYS A 25 -7.12 -17.27 31.30
C CYS A 25 -7.82 -17.30 32.67
N LEU A 26 -9.12 -16.98 32.74
CA LEU A 26 -9.90 -17.02 33.99
C LEU A 26 -10.29 -18.44 34.42
N LYS A 27 -10.69 -19.29 33.47
CA LYS A 27 -11.26 -20.61 33.78
C LYS A 27 -10.20 -21.68 33.96
N ASN A 28 -9.33 -21.84 32.98
CA ASN A 28 -8.24 -22.81 33.00
C ASN A 28 -7.25 -22.57 31.84
N VAL A 29 -6.15 -21.89 32.14
CA VAL A 29 -5.09 -21.61 31.16
C VAL A 29 -4.41 -22.88 30.64
N ASN A 30 -4.36 -23.94 31.46
CA ASN A 30 -3.73 -25.20 31.07
C ASN A 30 -4.43 -25.87 29.87
N SER A 31 -5.71 -25.58 29.64
CA SER A 31 -6.42 -26.09 28.47
C SER A 31 -5.83 -25.60 27.15
N ILE A 32 -5.17 -24.43 27.14
CA ILE A 32 -4.47 -23.88 25.97
C ILE A 32 -3.04 -24.42 25.94
N LEU A 33 -2.32 -24.35 27.07
CA LEU A 33 -0.89 -24.70 27.11
C LEU A 33 -0.62 -26.21 26.93
N GLN A 34 -1.56 -27.07 27.28
CA GLN A 34 -1.44 -28.52 27.14
C GLN A 34 -1.98 -29.05 25.80
N ASN A 35 -2.38 -28.18 24.88
CA ASN A 35 -2.85 -28.60 23.57
C ASN A 35 -1.70 -29.18 22.74
N THR A 36 -1.91 -30.35 22.10
CA THR A 36 -0.87 -31.03 21.33
C THR A 36 -0.28 -30.17 20.21
N TYR A 37 -1.11 -29.41 19.49
CA TYR A 37 -0.62 -28.53 18.42
C TYR A 37 0.29 -27.42 18.97
N PHE A 38 -0.06 -26.89 20.13
CA PHE A 38 0.69 -25.86 20.83
C PHE A 38 2.05 -26.38 21.32
N ILE A 39 2.06 -27.57 21.90
CA ILE A 39 3.28 -28.23 22.38
C ILE A 39 4.20 -28.56 21.20
N VAL A 40 3.70 -29.19 20.14
CA VAL A 40 4.52 -29.58 18.99
C VAL A 40 5.15 -28.35 18.32
N LEU A 41 4.37 -27.29 18.13
CA LEU A 41 4.88 -26.05 17.54
C LEU A 41 5.97 -25.41 18.41
N THR A 42 5.72 -25.26 19.72
CA THR A 42 6.67 -24.62 20.64
C THR A 42 7.94 -25.46 20.87
N GLN A 43 7.83 -26.78 20.85
CA GLN A 43 8.97 -27.70 20.87
C GLN A 43 9.80 -27.62 19.59
N ALA A 44 9.15 -27.51 18.42
CA ALA A 44 9.86 -27.32 17.15
C ALA A 44 10.67 -26.01 17.11
N MET A 45 10.24 -25.00 17.87
CA MET A 45 10.94 -23.72 18.01
C MET A 45 11.88 -23.67 19.23
N ASN A 46 12.07 -24.80 19.92
CA ASN A 46 12.93 -24.94 21.09
C ASN A 46 12.63 -23.92 22.22
N LEU A 47 11.36 -23.56 22.41
CA LEU A 47 10.96 -22.60 23.43
C LEU A 47 10.69 -23.28 24.79
N PRO A 48 11.09 -22.68 25.92
CA PRO A 48 10.84 -23.23 27.24
C PRO A 48 9.34 -23.25 27.53
N GLN A 49 8.85 -24.40 28.01
CA GLN A 49 7.45 -24.60 28.34
C GLN A 49 7.13 -23.90 29.67
N LEU A 50 6.23 -22.91 29.61
CA LEU A 50 5.70 -22.30 30.81
C LEU A 50 4.67 -23.21 31.47
N THR A 51 4.82 -23.42 32.77
CA THR A 51 3.80 -24.05 33.60
C THR A 51 3.24 -23.00 34.55
N LEU A 52 2.01 -22.55 34.32
CA LEU A 52 1.34 -21.61 35.21
C LEU A 52 0.43 -22.35 36.20
N SER A 53 0.49 -21.93 37.47
CA SER A 53 -0.49 -22.37 38.47
C SER A 53 -1.87 -21.84 38.10
N ARG A 54 -2.90 -22.69 38.27
CA ARG A 54 -4.29 -22.38 37.92
C ARG A 54 -4.86 -21.16 38.65
N TYR A 55 -4.30 -20.81 39.82
CA TYR A 55 -4.71 -19.68 40.66
C TYR A 55 -3.56 -18.69 40.84
N SER A 56 -3.05 -18.12 39.75
CA SER A 56 -2.12 -16.98 39.81
C SER A 56 -2.88 -15.68 39.59
N GLY A 57 -2.66 -14.68 40.45
CA GLY A 57 -3.25 -13.33 40.28
C GLY A 57 -2.85 -12.65 38.96
N GLN A 58 -1.71 -13.05 38.38
CA GLN A 58 -1.25 -12.57 37.09
C GLN A 58 -2.20 -12.96 35.94
N LEU A 59 -2.83 -14.13 36.01
CA LEU A 59 -3.79 -14.60 34.99
C LEU A 59 -5.03 -13.71 34.94
N GLY A 60 -5.50 -13.23 36.10
CA GLY A 60 -6.60 -12.28 36.18
C GLY A 60 -6.26 -10.93 35.54
N LEU A 61 -5.05 -10.43 35.79
CA LEU A 61 -4.56 -9.20 35.15
C LEU A 61 -4.48 -9.35 33.63
N PHE A 62 -3.92 -10.45 33.12
CA PHE A 62 -3.85 -10.69 31.67
C PHE A 62 -5.24 -10.84 31.05
N ALA A 63 -6.18 -11.51 31.71
CA ALA A 63 -7.56 -11.60 31.23
C ALA A 63 -8.22 -10.22 31.12
N LEU A 64 -8.00 -9.33 32.09
CA LEU A 64 -8.48 -7.96 32.04
C LEU A 64 -7.86 -7.17 30.88
N LEU A 65 -6.55 -7.28 30.69
CA LEU A 65 -5.83 -6.61 29.59
C LEU A 65 -6.33 -7.08 28.21
N PHE A 66 -6.52 -8.40 28.02
CA PHE A 66 -7.07 -8.92 26.77
C PHE A 66 -8.50 -8.48 26.53
N THR A 67 -9.32 -8.42 27.58
CA THR A 67 -10.70 -7.92 27.49
C THR A 67 -10.71 -6.44 27.10
N LEU A 68 -9.86 -5.61 27.73
CA LEU A 68 -9.75 -4.19 27.42
C LEU A 68 -9.27 -3.96 25.97
N ASN A 69 -8.30 -4.76 25.52
CA ASN A 69 -7.82 -4.73 24.14
C ASN A 69 -8.93 -5.12 23.15
N GLY A 70 -9.71 -6.17 23.47
CA GLY A 70 -10.87 -6.58 22.67
C GLY A 70 -11.94 -5.49 22.59
N VAL A 71 -12.25 -4.81 23.69
CA VAL A 71 -13.21 -3.69 23.73
C VAL A 71 -12.70 -2.49 22.93
N HIS A 72 -11.42 -2.15 23.07
CA HIS A 72 -10.81 -1.05 22.32
C HIS A 72 -10.92 -1.26 20.80
N ASP A 73 -10.88 -2.52 20.34
CA ASP A 73 -11.05 -2.84 18.91
C ASP A 73 -12.51 -3.03 18.49
N LEU A 74 -13.39 -3.33 19.44
CA LEU A 74 -14.83 -3.39 19.23
C LEU A 74 -15.42 -2.00 18.97
N ILE A 75 -14.93 -0.94 19.62
CA ILE A 75 -15.46 0.42 19.45
C ILE A 75 -15.36 0.92 18.00
N PRO A 76 -14.18 0.94 17.35
CA PRO A 76 -14.05 1.35 15.95
C PRO A 76 -14.81 0.44 14.97
N LEU A 77 -15.02 -0.83 15.35
CA LEU A 77 -15.77 -1.79 14.55
C LEU A 77 -17.26 -1.46 14.55
N LEU A 78 -17.82 -1.05 15.69
CA LEU A 78 -19.20 -0.57 15.78
C LEU A 78 -19.44 0.73 15.01
N GLU A 79 -18.43 1.61 14.97
CA GLU A 79 -18.48 2.86 14.21
C GLU A 79 -18.26 2.66 12.69
N ASN A 80 -17.89 1.45 12.24
CA ASN A 80 -17.51 1.16 10.85
C ASN A 80 -16.43 2.12 10.31
N ASN A 81 -15.48 2.54 11.15
CA ASN A 81 -14.45 3.48 10.76
C ASN A 81 -13.29 2.78 10.02
N VAL A 82 -13.45 2.56 8.72
CA VAL A 82 -12.45 1.89 7.85
C VAL A 82 -11.08 2.58 7.83
N LYS A 83 -11.05 3.92 7.96
CA LYS A 83 -9.80 4.70 7.96
C LYS A 83 -8.93 4.41 9.20
N TYR A 84 -9.57 4.16 10.34
CA TYR A 84 -8.88 3.77 11.57
C TYR A 84 -8.15 2.43 11.38
N PHE A 85 -8.86 1.42 10.87
CA PHE A 85 -8.30 0.09 10.64
C PHE A 85 -7.15 0.13 9.63
N GLN A 86 -7.28 0.92 8.56
CA GLN A 86 -6.23 1.05 7.55
C GLN A 86 -4.89 1.53 8.11
N SER A 87 -4.91 2.43 9.09
CA SER A 87 -3.68 3.00 9.65
C SER A 87 -3.14 2.17 10.81
N VAL A 88 -4.02 1.64 11.67
CA VAL A 88 -3.61 0.96 12.89
C VAL A 88 -3.11 -0.47 12.66
N VAL A 89 -3.71 -1.20 11.71
CA VAL A 89 -3.42 -2.62 11.45
C VAL A 89 -1.97 -2.87 11.00
N PRO A 90 -1.40 -2.14 10.02
CA PRO A 90 -0.02 -2.37 9.62
C PRO A 90 0.99 -2.03 10.73
N VAL A 91 0.70 -1.00 11.53
CA VAL A 91 1.54 -0.63 12.68
C VAL A 91 1.52 -1.73 13.74
N ARG A 92 0.35 -2.28 14.07
CA ARG A 92 0.24 -3.40 15.01
C ARG A 92 0.95 -4.64 14.51
N LEU A 93 0.80 -4.97 13.23
CA LEU A 93 1.50 -6.08 12.61
C LEU A 93 3.02 -5.93 12.79
N LEU A 94 3.56 -4.74 12.51
CA LEU A 94 4.99 -4.46 12.67
C LEU A 94 5.43 -4.64 14.14
N ILE A 95 4.68 -4.09 15.10
CA ILE A 95 4.99 -4.22 16.53
C ILE A 95 4.98 -5.69 16.96
N PHE A 96 3.95 -6.46 16.62
CA PHE A 96 3.86 -7.87 16.99
C PHE A 96 4.89 -8.73 16.25
N PHE A 97 5.29 -8.36 15.04
CA PHE A 97 6.36 -9.03 14.31
C PHE A 97 7.71 -8.85 14.99
N ILE A 98 8.03 -7.62 15.41
CA ILE A 98 9.22 -7.33 16.22
C ILE A 98 9.16 -8.08 17.55
N LEU A 99 8.00 -8.06 18.23
CA LEU A 99 7.83 -8.72 19.52
C LEU A 99 8.00 -10.24 19.42
N THR A 100 7.48 -10.85 18.36
CA THR A 100 7.67 -12.29 18.06
C THR A 100 9.14 -12.60 17.82
N SER A 101 9.83 -11.76 17.03
CA SER A 101 11.26 -11.92 16.73
C SER A 101 12.12 -11.79 17.98
N ILE A 102 11.83 -10.82 18.85
CA ILE A 102 12.51 -10.63 20.14
C ILE A 102 12.24 -11.81 21.07
N SER A 103 10.99 -12.28 21.15
CA SER A 103 10.62 -13.44 21.97
C SER A 103 11.38 -14.70 21.56
N TYR A 104 11.68 -14.83 20.27
CA TYR A 104 12.49 -15.94 19.75
C TYR A 104 14.00 -15.75 19.98
N LEU A 105 14.57 -14.63 19.56
CA LEU A 105 16.02 -14.41 19.54
C LEU A 105 16.64 -14.11 20.92
N TRP A 106 15.85 -13.56 21.85
CA TRP A 106 16.36 -13.08 23.13
C TRP A 106 16.28 -14.14 24.23
N GLU A 107 17.00 -15.24 24.03
CA GLU A 107 17.04 -16.41 24.95
C GLU A 107 17.47 -16.05 26.39
N SER A 108 18.25 -14.97 26.57
CA SER A 108 18.72 -14.53 27.88
C SER A 108 17.62 -13.98 28.81
N ASN A 109 16.45 -13.59 28.28
CA ASN A 109 15.34 -13.04 29.06
C ASN A 109 14.17 -14.02 29.14
N PHE A 110 14.19 -14.91 30.14
CA PHE A 110 13.14 -15.93 30.36
C PHE A 110 11.71 -15.38 30.48
N TYR A 111 11.55 -14.09 30.81
CA TYR A 111 10.24 -13.45 30.87
C TYR A 111 9.60 -13.23 29.48
N VAL A 112 10.42 -12.99 28.46
CA VAL A 112 9.95 -12.72 27.08
C VAL A 112 10.13 -13.96 26.20
N HIS A 113 11.15 -14.76 26.48
CA HIS A 113 11.43 -16.04 25.84
C HIS A 113 10.60 -17.15 26.48
N ASN A 114 9.32 -17.19 26.13
CA ASN A 114 8.33 -18.06 26.75
C ASN A 114 7.39 -18.61 25.68
N ASN A 115 7.08 -19.91 25.75
CA ASN A 115 6.19 -20.56 24.79
C ASN A 115 4.83 -19.85 24.64
N SER A 116 4.23 -19.38 25.74
CA SER A 116 2.93 -18.71 25.74
C SER A 116 2.97 -17.29 25.18
N VAL A 117 4.08 -16.58 25.34
CA VAL A 117 4.25 -15.22 24.79
C VAL A 117 4.49 -15.31 23.29
N PHE A 118 5.38 -16.21 22.87
CA PHE A 118 5.71 -16.39 21.47
C PHE A 118 4.47 -16.74 20.64
N ILE A 119 3.71 -17.75 21.05
CA ILE A 119 2.55 -18.23 20.29
C ILE A 119 1.41 -17.21 20.25
N TYR A 120 1.22 -16.41 21.31
CA TYR A 120 0.26 -15.32 21.32
C TYR A 120 0.69 -14.26 20.29
N CYS A 121 1.97 -13.85 20.30
CA CYS A 121 2.48 -12.89 19.33
C CYS A 121 2.42 -13.43 17.90
N PHE A 122 2.74 -14.71 17.69
CA PHE A 122 2.65 -15.37 16.40
C PHE A 122 1.20 -15.42 15.88
N ALA A 123 0.23 -15.75 16.74
CA ALA A 123 -1.18 -15.73 16.40
C ALA A 123 -1.67 -14.30 16.08
N GLU A 124 -1.24 -13.29 16.84
CA GLU A 124 -1.53 -11.88 16.52
C GLU A 124 -0.92 -11.48 15.17
N VAL A 125 0.33 -11.84 14.86
CA VAL A 125 0.92 -11.58 13.54
C VAL A 125 0.07 -12.20 12.44
N TRP A 126 -0.35 -13.45 12.60
CA TRP A 126 -1.17 -14.15 11.61
C TRP A 126 -2.52 -13.48 11.39
N ILE A 127 -3.24 -13.16 12.47
CA ILE A 127 -4.57 -12.52 12.38
C ILE A 127 -4.45 -11.10 11.82
N ASN A 128 -3.48 -10.30 12.27
CA ASN A 128 -3.26 -8.96 11.74
C ASN A 128 -2.82 -9.00 10.27
N PHE A 129 -2.10 -10.03 9.84
CA PHE A 129 -1.76 -10.24 8.43
C PHE A 129 -2.98 -10.55 7.57
N LEU A 130 -3.89 -11.41 8.04
CA LEU A 130 -5.16 -11.66 7.36
C LEU A 130 -6.02 -10.39 7.27
N LEU A 131 -6.10 -9.63 8.35
CA LEU A 131 -6.84 -8.37 8.40
C LEU A 131 -6.24 -7.33 7.45
N TYR A 132 -4.92 -7.22 7.42
CA TYR A 132 -4.21 -6.33 6.47
C TYR A 132 -4.49 -6.71 5.02
N ASN A 133 -4.48 -8.00 4.69
CA ASN A 133 -4.78 -8.44 3.32
C ASN A 133 -6.22 -8.11 2.92
N ALA A 134 -7.19 -8.33 3.81
CA ALA A 134 -8.59 -8.00 3.53
C ALA A 134 -8.79 -6.49 3.33
N ILE A 135 -8.22 -5.66 4.20
CA ILE A 135 -8.27 -4.19 4.04
C ILE A 135 -7.59 -3.76 2.73
N ARG A 136 -6.44 -4.36 2.41
CA ARG A 136 -5.73 -4.04 1.16
C ARG A 136 -6.55 -4.41 -0.08
N GLU A 137 -7.25 -5.54 -0.03
CA GLU A 137 -8.12 -5.99 -1.10
C GLU A 137 -9.33 -5.05 -1.26
N GLU A 138 -10.00 -4.69 -0.17
CA GLU A 138 -11.10 -3.70 -0.17
C GLU A 138 -10.65 -2.36 -0.78
N LYS A 139 -9.48 -1.86 -0.39
CA LYS A 139 -8.93 -0.64 -1.00
C LYS A 139 -8.68 -0.80 -2.49
N ASN A 140 -8.14 -1.92 -2.92
CA ASN A 140 -7.87 -2.17 -4.33
C ASN A 140 -9.18 -2.25 -5.14
N GLU A 141 -10.24 -2.82 -4.58
CA GLU A 141 -11.58 -2.81 -5.17
C GLU A 141 -12.16 -1.39 -5.24
N GLU A 142 -12.02 -0.59 -4.19
CA GLU A 142 -12.45 0.82 -4.18
C GLU A 142 -11.70 1.65 -5.24
N PHE A 143 -10.39 1.50 -5.35
CA PHE A 143 -9.59 2.20 -6.38
C PHE A 143 -10.00 1.80 -7.80
N LYS A 144 -10.26 0.51 -8.04
CA LYS A 144 -10.77 0.03 -9.35
C LYS A 144 -12.13 0.63 -9.67
N ARG A 145 -13.03 0.68 -8.68
CA ARG A 145 -14.37 1.26 -8.84
C ARG A 145 -14.29 2.77 -9.11
N LEU A 146 -13.45 3.51 -8.39
CA LEU A 146 -13.27 4.94 -8.61
C LEU A 146 -12.69 5.24 -9.99
N ASN A 147 -11.65 4.51 -10.39
CA ASN A 147 -11.04 4.67 -11.71
C ASN A 147 -12.00 4.25 -12.84
N GLN A 148 -12.87 3.26 -12.61
CA GLN A 148 -13.89 2.88 -13.57
C GLN A 148 -14.92 4.01 -13.77
N PHE A 149 -15.27 4.79 -12.74
CA PHE A 149 -16.15 5.96 -12.91
C PHE A 149 -15.44 7.12 -13.60
N MET A 150 -14.18 7.39 -13.27
CA MET A 150 -13.40 8.42 -13.98
C MET A 150 -13.25 8.11 -15.47
N VAL A 151 -13.10 6.83 -15.84
CA VAL A 151 -13.05 6.41 -17.26
C VAL A 151 -14.41 6.49 -17.95
N ASN A 152 -15.54 6.42 -17.24
CA ASN A 152 -16.88 6.56 -17.84
C ASN A 152 -17.39 8.02 -17.88
N ASP A 153 -16.88 8.91 -17.02
CA ASP A 153 -17.23 10.34 -17.05
C ASP A 153 -16.35 11.16 -18.02
N GLU A 154 -15.25 10.58 -18.53
CA GLU A 154 -14.37 11.15 -19.57
C GLU A 154 -14.71 10.69 -21.00
N ASP A 155 -15.92 10.18 -21.25
CA ASP A 155 -16.44 9.94 -22.61
C ASP A 155 -16.90 11.25 -23.30
N ILE A 156 -16.08 12.31 -23.23
CA ILE A 156 -16.09 13.44 -24.16
C ILE A 156 -14.77 13.38 -24.93
N GLU A 157 -14.88 12.81 -26.13
CA GLU A 157 -13.94 12.85 -27.26
C GLU A 157 -12.46 12.76 -26.87
N GLU A 158 -11.90 11.54 -26.90
CA GLU A 158 -10.47 11.38 -27.18
C GLU A 158 -10.12 12.19 -28.44
N PRO A 159 -9.31 13.27 -28.38
CA PRO A 159 -8.70 13.78 -29.59
C PRO A 159 -7.78 12.66 -30.08
N GLN A 160 -8.17 12.07 -31.22
CA GLN A 160 -7.39 11.13 -32.02
C GLN A 160 -5.90 11.45 -31.90
N PRO A 161 -5.01 10.47 -31.64
CA PRO A 161 -3.59 10.75 -31.60
C PRO A 161 -3.21 11.44 -32.91
N PHE A 162 -2.74 12.68 -32.79
CA PHE A 162 -2.31 13.50 -33.90
C PHE A 162 -1.23 12.70 -34.63
N THR A 163 -1.64 12.04 -35.72
CA THR A 163 -0.70 11.45 -36.66
C THR A 163 -0.02 12.63 -37.31
N VAL A 164 1.17 12.95 -36.80
CA VAL A 164 2.11 13.84 -37.46
C VAL A 164 2.29 13.26 -38.85
N LYS A 165 1.65 13.87 -39.85
CA LYS A 165 1.93 13.63 -41.25
C LYS A 165 3.41 13.93 -41.42
N THR A 166 4.22 12.89 -41.46
CA THR A 166 5.57 13.01 -41.99
C THR A 166 5.37 13.18 -43.48
N GLU A 167 5.24 14.43 -43.92
CA GLU A 167 5.35 14.78 -45.33
C GLU A 167 6.78 14.43 -45.73
N THR A 168 6.96 13.27 -46.34
CA THR A 168 8.12 12.98 -47.17
C THR A 168 8.02 13.89 -48.38
N THR A 169 8.44 15.15 -48.22
CA THR A 169 8.60 16.06 -49.34
C THR A 169 9.86 15.64 -50.10
N GLU A 170 9.63 15.46 -51.40
CA GLU A 170 10.56 15.07 -52.43
C GLU A 170 11.89 15.83 -52.35
N ILE A 171 12.96 15.14 -52.71
CA ILE A 171 14.27 15.72 -52.99
C ILE A 171 14.07 16.71 -54.13
N ILE A 172 13.95 18.00 -53.80
CA ILE A 172 14.05 19.09 -54.76
C ILE A 172 15.41 19.74 -54.54
N GLU A 173 16.14 19.72 -55.64
CA GLU A 173 17.47 20.26 -55.90
C GLU A 173 17.64 21.68 -55.33
N ILE A 174 18.61 21.84 -54.43
CA ILE A 174 18.99 23.15 -53.86
C ILE A 174 19.83 23.86 -54.93
N ILE A 175 19.21 24.80 -55.65
CA ILE A 175 19.94 25.86 -56.36
C ILE A 175 20.23 26.95 -55.33
N ASN A 176 21.52 27.16 -55.08
CA ASN A 176 22.06 28.17 -54.18
C ASN A 176 21.65 29.59 -54.62
N ASP A 177 20.95 30.30 -53.75
CA ASP A 177 21.06 31.75 -53.64
C ASP A 177 21.38 32.07 -52.16
N GLU A 178 22.68 32.23 -51.88
CA GLU A 178 23.16 32.85 -50.64
C GLU A 178 23.23 34.36 -50.87
N GLU A 179 22.35 35.12 -50.22
CA GLU A 179 22.59 36.52 -49.89
C GLU A 179 22.85 36.60 -48.38
N ASN A 180 24.08 36.95 -48.00
CA ASN A 180 24.41 37.60 -46.74
C ASN A 180 25.60 38.53 -46.97
N ASP A 181 25.38 39.79 -46.61
CA ASP A 181 26.33 40.90 -46.59
C ASP A 181 27.53 40.63 -45.67
N ASP A 182 28.74 41.04 -46.09
CA ASP A 182 29.50 42.12 -45.46
C ASP A 182 30.96 42.19 -45.96
N GLU A 183 31.34 43.42 -46.34
CA GLU A 183 32.69 44.06 -46.36
C GLU A 183 33.88 43.38 -47.08
N ASP A 184 34.28 43.95 -48.23
CA ASP A 184 35.45 44.84 -48.38
C ASP A 184 36.09 44.73 -49.78
N GLY A 185 36.31 45.88 -50.42
CA GLY A 185 37.43 46.03 -51.37
C GLY A 185 37.10 46.37 -52.84
N LYS A 186 37.06 47.68 -53.10
CA LYS A 186 37.75 48.39 -54.20
C LYS A 186 37.32 48.25 -55.68
N ASP A 187 37.20 49.45 -56.23
CA ASP A 187 37.62 49.93 -57.56
C ASP A 187 36.65 49.80 -58.75
N ASN A 188 36.06 50.96 -59.03
CA ASN A 188 36.07 51.69 -60.32
C ASN A 188 35.06 51.37 -61.44
N ASP A 189 34.57 52.51 -61.93
CA ASP A 189 34.20 52.87 -63.30
C ASP A 189 32.78 52.61 -63.81
N ASP A 190 32.12 53.76 -63.97
CA ASP A 190 31.47 54.23 -65.19
C ASP A 190 29.97 54.00 -65.45
N ASN A 191 29.30 55.16 -65.46
CA ASN A 191 28.41 55.64 -66.52
C ASN A 191 26.91 55.26 -66.51
N ASN A 192 26.13 56.26 -66.07
CA ASN A 192 25.34 57.15 -66.94
C ASN A 192 23.82 56.86 -67.13
N GLU A 193 23.04 57.92 -66.86
CA GLU A 193 21.76 58.34 -67.49
C GLU A 193 20.46 57.51 -67.30
N LYS A 194 19.45 58.03 -66.57
CA LYS A 194 18.38 59.03 -66.92
C LYS A 194 17.12 58.42 -67.57
N GLY A 195 15.96 58.96 -67.16
CA GLY A 195 14.69 58.95 -67.92
C GLY A 195 13.68 57.96 -67.38
N ASN A 196 12.71 58.32 -66.54
CA ASN A 196 11.56 59.22 -66.70
C ASN A 196 10.46 58.69 -67.64
N ASP A 197 9.24 58.76 -67.10
CA ASP A 197 7.93 58.89 -67.75
C ASP A 197 7.25 57.72 -68.48
N ASP A 198 6.18 57.27 -67.82
CA ASP A 198 4.78 57.57 -68.18
C ASP A 198 4.02 56.65 -69.15
N SER A 199 2.78 56.43 -68.73
CA SER A 199 1.57 56.30 -69.52
C SER A 199 1.27 55.00 -70.31
N ASP A 200 0.03 54.58 -70.05
CA ASP A 200 -0.99 54.23 -71.03
C ASP A 200 -1.03 52.83 -71.68
N ALA A 201 -2.08 52.12 -71.24
CA ALA A 201 -3.21 51.71 -72.07
C ALA A 201 -2.95 50.71 -73.21
N LYS A 202 -3.51 49.50 -73.07
CA LYS A 202 -4.78 49.11 -73.71
C LYS A 202 -4.95 47.59 -73.72
N LYS A 203 -6.20 47.22 -73.45
CA LYS A 203 -6.96 46.06 -73.95
C LYS A 203 -6.59 44.68 -73.44
#